data_AF-A0A128F0G3-F1
#
_entry.id   AF-A0A128F0G3-F1
#
_cell.length_a   1.000
_cell.length_b   1.000
_cell.length_c   1.000
_cell.angle_alpha   90.00
_cell.angle_beta   90.00
_cell.angle_gamma   90.00
#
_symmetry.space_group_name_H-M   'P 1'
#
loop_
_entity.id
_entity.type
_entity.pdbx_description
1 polymer ?
#
loop_
_entity_poly.entity_id
_entity_poly.type
_entity_poly.pdbx_seq_one_letter_code
_entity_poly.pdbx_strand_id
1 'polypeptide(L)'
;MTLSYKLEPKDLESTLLNEINEIQNDDQTTDKEAINDARSLCSSQSEENKRVRKHFVELLDTPQSNFARGVIGILDSACKVETRLDAEELFIELTKIQREFDTKTCKIWPNSWTEEFYWKTTTSGEYWLTQSDPSGECGIINISTLKQDSTSLWNYESSRVVTNPQGTDGLLQCSEVEERKAKYSWKSQDHLVDCKSIKFGY
;
A
#
# COMPACT_ATOMS: atom_id res chain seq x y z
N MET A 1 -2.08 11.01 5.48
CA MET A 1 -0.84 10.42 4.96
C MET A 1 -1.01 10.33 3.46
N THR A 2 -0.23 11.08 2.68
CA THR A 2 -0.27 10.97 1.21
C THR A 2 0.85 10.01 0.82
N LEU A 3 0.48 8.87 0.23
CA LEU A 3 1.43 7.90 -0.29
C LEU A 3 1.75 8.28 -1.73
N SER A 4 3.03 8.50 -2.03
CA SER A 4 3.50 8.69 -3.41
C SER A 4 4.52 7.62 -3.75
N TYR A 5 4.35 6.97 -4.90
CA TYR A 5 5.26 5.96 -5.42
C TYR A 5 6.50 6.62 -6.05
N LYS A 6 7.70 6.14 -5.71
CA LYS A 6 8.91 6.47 -6.47
C LYS A 6 9.62 5.18 -6.84
N LEU A 7 9.71 4.92 -8.15
CA LEU A 7 10.62 3.94 -8.74
C LEU A 7 11.97 4.63 -8.95
N GLU A 8 13.09 3.97 -8.63
CA GLU A 8 14.42 4.39 -9.10
C GLU A 8 14.79 3.53 -10.31
N PRO A 9 14.56 3.98 -11.55
CA PRO A 9 14.45 3.09 -12.71
C PRO A 9 15.79 2.56 -13.24
N LYS A 10 16.90 3.24 -12.93
CA LYS A 10 18.19 3.01 -13.62
C LYS A 10 18.95 1.78 -13.16
N ASP A 11 18.77 1.38 -11.90
CA ASP A 11 19.38 0.15 -11.37
C ASP A 11 18.55 -1.09 -11.75
N LEU A 12 17.27 -0.90 -12.11
CA LEU A 12 16.36 -1.98 -12.48
C LEU A 12 16.62 -2.50 -13.89
N GLU A 13 16.84 -1.59 -14.84
CA GLU A 13 16.93 -1.94 -16.26
C GLU A 13 18.16 -2.81 -16.56
N SER A 14 19.33 -2.46 -16.00
CA SER A 14 20.56 -3.22 -16.22
C SER A 14 20.54 -4.58 -15.52
N THR A 15 20.04 -4.67 -14.29
CA THR A 15 19.88 -5.94 -13.56
C THR A 15 18.87 -6.85 -14.26
N LEU A 16 17.71 -6.30 -14.66
CA LEU A 16 16.69 -7.07 -15.36
C LEU A 16 17.21 -7.61 -16.71
N LEU A 17 17.95 -6.80 -17.46
CA LEU A 17 18.57 -7.24 -18.72
C LEU A 17 19.58 -8.38 -18.49
N ASN A 18 20.39 -8.29 -17.43
CA ASN A 18 21.34 -9.35 -17.10
C ASN A 18 20.63 -10.66 -16.74
N GLU A 19 19.58 -10.60 -15.91
CA GLU A 19 18.81 -11.78 -15.51
C GLU A 19 18.06 -12.41 -16.69
N ILE A 20 17.50 -11.60 -17.59
CA ILE A 20 16.88 -12.10 -18.83
C ILE A 20 17.94 -12.78 -19.71
N ASN A 21 19.12 -12.18 -19.86
CA ASN A 21 20.21 -12.79 -20.62
C ASN A 21 20.68 -14.10 -19.98
N GLU A 22 20.74 -14.21 -18.66
CA GLU A 22 21.08 -15.45 -17.97
C GLU A 22 20.04 -16.54 -18.25
N ILE A 23 18.74 -16.22 -18.22
CA ILE A 23 17.66 -17.17 -18.54
C ILE A 23 17.75 -17.65 -20.00
N GLN A 24 17.99 -16.74 -20.93
CA GLN A 24 18.00 -17.03 -22.38
C GLN A 24 19.26 -17.75 -22.85
N ASN A 25 20.39 -17.60 -22.14
CA ASN A 25 21.67 -18.22 -22.49
C ASN A 25 22.04 -19.36 -21.52
N ASP A 26 21.06 -19.88 -20.77
CA ASP A 26 21.28 -21.03 -19.89
C ASP A 26 21.39 -22.31 -20.70
N ASP A 27 22.64 -22.70 -20.99
CA ASP A 27 23.01 -23.95 -21.65
C ASP A 27 23.12 -25.14 -20.67
N GLN A 28 22.99 -24.92 -19.35
CA GLN A 28 23.15 -25.98 -18.35
C GLN A 28 21.86 -26.76 -18.08
N THR A 29 20.71 -26.10 -18.19
CA THR A 29 19.41 -26.72 -17.95
C THR A 29 18.89 -27.41 -19.21
N THR A 30 18.51 -28.69 -19.08
CA THR A 30 17.89 -29.39 -20.20
C THR A 30 16.46 -28.88 -20.46
N ASP A 31 15.97 -28.96 -21.71
CA ASP A 31 14.59 -28.58 -22.07
C ASP A 31 13.55 -29.20 -21.13
N LYS A 32 13.76 -30.48 -20.77
CA LYS A 32 12.86 -31.22 -19.89
C LYS A 32 12.87 -30.68 -18.46
N GLU A 33 14.02 -30.31 -17.94
CA GLU A 33 14.15 -29.69 -16.61
C GLU A 33 13.47 -28.33 -16.59
N ALA A 34 13.75 -27.45 -17.56
CA ALA A 34 13.13 -26.14 -17.66
C ALA A 34 11.59 -26.23 -17.73
N ILE A 35 11.05 -27.14 -18.53
CA ILE A 35 9.60 -27.37 -18.62
C ILE A 35 9.03 -27.88 -17.29
N ASN A 36 9.72 -28.81 -16.61
CA ASN A 36 9.26 -29.34 -15.34
C ASN A 36 9.28 -28.28 -14.24
N ASP A 37 10.33 -27.48 -14.17
CA ASP A 37 10.49 -26.42 -13.18
C ASP A 37 9.41 -25.35 -13.37
N ALA A 38 9.19 -24.91 -14.61
CA ALA A 38 8.11 -23.97 -14.92
C ALA A 38 6.73 -24.54 -14.57
N ARG A 39 6.47 -25.81 -14.92
CA ARG A 39 5.22 -26.50 -14.56
C ARG A 39 5.04 -26.72 -13.07
N SER A 40 6.12 -26.80 -12.30
CA SER A 40 6.05 -26.97 -10.83
C SER A 40 5.33 -25.79 -10.14
N LEU A 41 5.32 -24.62 -10.79
CA LEU A 41 4.59 -23.43 -10.31
C LEU A 41 3.07 -23.50 -10.57
N CYS A 42 2.62 -24.44 -11.39
CA CYS A 42 1.20 -24.53 -11.78
C CYS A 42 0.30 -24.66 -10.55
N SER A 43 -0.72 -23.80 -10.48
CA SER A 43 -1.62 -23.72 -9.33
C SER A 43 -2.39 -25.02 -9.05
N SER A 44 -2.63 -25.85 -10.06
CA SER A 44 -3.36 -27.11 -9.88
C SER A 44 -2.48 -28.28 -9.43
N GLN A 45 -1.15 -28.16 -9.47
CA GLN A 45 -0.25 -29.29 -9.23
C GLN A 45 0.02 -29.57 -7.74
N SER A 46 -0.05 -28.57 -6.86
CA SER A 46 0.21 -28.75 -5.44
C SER A 46 -0.80 -27.99 -4.57
N GLU A 47 -1.09 -28.52 -3.38
CA GLU A 47 -1.92 -27.81 -2.38
C GLU A 47 -1.26 -26.50 -1.93
N GLU A 48 0.07 -26.43 -1.96
CA GLU A 48 0.81 -25.22 -1.67
C GLU A 48 0.52 -24.13 -2.70
N ASN A 49 0.63 -24.44 -4.00
CA ASN A 49 0.36 -23.46 -5.06
C ASN A 49 -1.11 -23.02 -5.07
N LYS A 50 -2.06 -23.91 -4.71
CA LYS A 50 -3.47 -23.53 -4.52
C LYS A 50 -3.64 -22.52 -3.38
N ARG A 51 -2.93 -22.70 -2.27
CA ARG A 51 -2.95 -21.75 -1.14
C ARG A 51 -2.34 -20.41 -1.54
N VAL A 52 -1.20 -20.42 -2.24
CA VAL A 52 -0.56 -19.21 -2.77
C VAL A 52 -1.51 -18.48 -3.72
N ARG A 53 -2.11 -19.18 -4.69
CA ARG A 53 -3.09 -18.58 -5.61
C ARG A 53 -4.28 -17.99 -4.86
N LYS A 54 -4.84 -18.71 -3.88
CA LYS A 54 -5.96 -18.23 -3.06
C LYS A 54 -5.59 -16.95 -2.32
N HIS A 55 -4.40 -16.90 -1.73
CA HIS A 55 -3.91 -15.69 -1.07
C HIS A 55 -3.86 -14.50 -2.02
N PHE A 56 -3.32 -14.67 -3.24
CA PHE A 56 -3.30 -13.58 -4.22
C PHE A 56 -4.69 -13.19 -4.73
N VAL A 57 -5.65 -14.13 -4.80
CA VAL A 57 -7.04 -13.81 -5.13
C VAL A 57 -7.66 -12.87 -4.08
N GLU A 58 -7.37 -13.07 -2.79
CA GLU A 58 -7.83 -12.20 -1.71
C GLU A 58 -7.24 -10.77 -1.82
N LEU A 59 -6.10 -10.61 -2.50
CA LEU A 59 -5.45 -9.31 -2.73
C LEU A 59 -6.01 -8.55 -3.94
N LEU A 60 -6.89 -9.15 -4.75
CA LEU A 60 -7.44 -8.50 -5.96
C LEU A 60 -8.29 -7.27 -5.68
N ASP A 61 -8.88 -7.18 -4.48
CA ASP A 61 -9.69 -6.05 -4.02
C ASP A 61 -8.89 -5.03 -3.20
N THR A 62 -7.55 -5.18 -3.16
CA THR A 62 -6.64 -4.31 -2.41
C THR A 62 -5.83 -3.41 -3.35
N PRO A 63 -5.10 -2.40 -2.83
CA PRO A 63 -4.14 -1.63 -3.63
C PRO A 63 -3.07 -2.48 -4.34
N GLN A 64 -2.83 -3.72 -3.90
CA GLN A 64 -1.86 -4.65 -4.50
C GLN A 64 -2.42 -5.44 -5.71
N SER A 65 -3.63 -5.13 -6.17
CA SER A 65 -4.33 -5.92 -7.20
C SER A 65 -3.53 -6.15 -8.48
N ASN A 66 -2.69 -5.20 -8.92
CA ASN A 66 -1.88 -5.38 -10.13
C ASN A 66 -0.77 -6.41 -9.94
N PHE A 67 -0.08 -6.39 -8.79
CA PHE A 67 0.92 -7.41 -8.46
C PHE A 67 0.25 -8.79 -8.33
N ALA A 68 -0.89 -8.85 -7.64
CA ALA A 68 -1.65 -10.07 -7.49
C ALA A 68 -2.12 -10.67 -8.82
N ARG A 69 -2.61 -9.84 -9.75
CA ARG A 69 -2.96 -10.28 -11.11
C ARG A 69 -1.77 -10.88 -11.85
N GLY A 70 -0.60 -10.23 -11.75
CA GLY A 70 0.64 -10.74 -12.35
C GLY A 70 0.98 -12.13 -11.82
N VAL A 71 1.03 -12.31 -10.50
CA VAL A 71 1.37 -13.60 -9.88
C VAL A 71 0.34 -14.68 -10.22
N ILE A 72 -0.97 -14.38 -10.18
CA ILE A 72 -2.01 -15.32 -10.61
C ILE A 72 -1.82 -15.71 -12.08
N GLY A 73 -1.49 -14.74 -12.93
CA GLY A 73 -1.17 -14.96 -14.34
C GLY A 73 -0.05 -15.98 -14.51
N ILE A 74 1.08 -15.81 -13.80
CA ILE A 74 2.19 -16.78 -13.80
C ILE A 74 1.73 -18.17 -13.37
N LEU A 75 1.02 -18.29 -12.25
CA LEU A 75 0.59 -19.57 -11.72
C LEU A 75 -0.37 -20.31 -12.66
N ASP A 76 -1.19 -19.58 -13.42
CA ASP A 76 -2.14 -20.14 -14.38
C ASP A 76 -1.46 -20.44 -15.73
N SER A 77 -0.48 -19.63 -16.16
CA SER A 77 0.33 -19.85 -17.36
C SER A 77 1.30 -21.01 -17.21
N ALA A 78 1.87 -21.21 -16.02
CA ALA A 78 2.71 -22.36 -15.68
C ALA A 78 2.06 -23.71 -15.99
N CYS A 79 0.73 -23.79 -15.90
CA CYS A 79 -0.02 -25.01 -16.22
C CYS A 79 -0.06 -25.35 -17.72
N LYS A 80 0.29 -24.40 -18.60
CA LYS A 80 0.20 -24.51 -20.06
C LYS A 80 1.56 -24.59 -20.76
N VAL A 81 2.66 -24.50 -20.01
CA VAL A 81 4.03 -24.59 -20.55
C VAL A 81 4.22 -25.94 -21.24
N GLU A 82 4.64 -25.95 -22.51
CA GLU A 82 4.89 -27.18 -23.28
C GLU A 82 6.30 -27.24 -23.85
N THR A 83 6.93 -26.09 -24.05
CA THR A 83 8.25 -25.96 -24.67
C THR A 83 9.24 -25.22 -23.76
N ARG A 84 10.53 -25.34 -24.08
CA ARG A 84 11.60 -24.56 -23.43
C ARG A 84 11.34 -23.06 -23.55
N LEU A 85 10.88 -22.61 -24.72
CA LEU A 85 10.54 -21.20 -24.97
C LEU A 85 9.41 -20.72 -24.04
N ASP A 86 8.35 -21.51 -23.87
CA ASP A 86 7.26 -21.15 -22.94
C ASP A 86 7.78 -21.02 -21.49
N ALA A 87 8.70 -21.90 -21.09
CA ALA A 87 9.32 -21.86 -19.77
C ALA A 87 10.18 -20.60 -19.59
N GLU A 88 11.00 -20.25 -20.58
CA GLU A 88 11.80 -19.02 -20.58
C GLU A 88 10.91 -17.77 -20.50
N GLU A 89 9.86 -17.69 -21.31
CA GLU A 89 8.92 -16.57 -21.29
C GLU A 89 8.25 -16.43 -19.92
N LEU A 90 7.83 -17.55 -19.31
CA LEU A 90 7.26 -17.57 -17.97
C LEU A 90 8.25 -17.05 -16.92
N PHE A 91 9.50 -17.52 -16.93
CA PHE A 91 10.51 -17.07 -15.97
C PHE A 91 10.88 -15.60 -16.18
N ILE A 92 10.96 -15.13 -17.42
CA ILE A 92 11.16 -13.71 -17.73
C ILE A 92 10.01 -12.86 -17.17
N GLU A 93 8.77 -13.30 -17.36
CA GLU A 93 7.59 -12.59 -16.85
C GLU A 93 7.58 -12.57 -15.31
N LEU A 94 7.89 -13.70 -14.67
CA LEU A 94 8.01 -13.80 -13.21
C LEU A 94 9.08 -12.84 -12.68
N THR A 95 10.27 -12.83 -13.30
CA THR A 95 11.36 -11.92 -12.93
C THR A 95 10.94 -10.46 -13.07
N LYS A 96 10.24 -10.09 -14.16
CA LYS A 96 9.70 -8.73 -14.34
C LYS A 96 8.75 -8.36 -13.20
N ILE A 97 7.77 -9.20 -12.89
CA ILE A 97 6.79 -8.96 -11.82
C ILE A 97 7.50 -8.78 -10.46
N GLN A 98 8.47 -9.65 -10.15
CA GLN A 98 9.24 -9.58 -8.91
C GLN A 98 10.05 -8.29 -8.83
N ARG A 99 10.73 -7.91 -9.90
CA ARG A 99 11.59 -6.71 -9.97
C ARG A 99 10.78 -5.42 -9.92
N GLU A 100 9.63 -5.39 -10.57
CA GLU A 100 8.69 -4.29 -10.44
C GLU A 100 8.22 -4.12 -8.98
N PHE A 101 7.85 -5.21 -8.30
CA PHE A 101 7.46 -5.14 -6.90
C PHE A 101 8.63 -4.71 -5.99
N ASP A 102 9.83 -5.24 -6.23
CA ASP A 102 11.03 -4.95 -5.44
C ASP A 102 11.42 -3.47 -5.45
N THR A 103 11.09 -2.75 -6.53
CA THR A 103 11.39 -1.33 -6.69
C THR A 103 10.30 -0.40 -6.18
N LYS A 104 9.10 -0.93 -5.87
CA LYS A 104 8.03 -0.10 -5.31
C LYS A 104 8.40 0.35 -3.89
N THR A 105 8.68 1.64 -3.77
CA THR A 105 8.87 2.32 -2.50
C THR A 105 7.69 3.26 -2.24
N CYS A 106 7.05 3.12 -1.08
CA CYS A 106 6.10 4.13 -0.61
C CYS A 106 6.87 5.24 0.08
N LYS A 107 6.67 6.48 -0.37
CA LYS A 107 7.06 7.63 0.44
C LYS A 107 5.94 8.00 1.39
N ILE A 108 6.27 8.01 2.67
CA ILE A 108 5.42 8.60 3.69
C ILE A 108 5.95 10.01 3.93
N TRP A 109 5.06 10.98 3.79
CA TRP A 109 5.30 12.34 4.27
C TRP A 109 4.74 12.46 5.68
N PRO A 110 5.58 12.38 6.72
CA PRO A 110 5.17 12.73 8.07
C PRO A 110 4.99 14.24 8.12
N ASN A 111 3.75 14.70 8.11
CA ASN A 111 3.47 16.06 8.54
C ASN A 111 3.67 16.08 10.05
N SER A 112 4.71 16.76 10.52
CA SER A 112 4.90 17.02 11.94
C SER A 112 4.11 18.26 12.32
N TRP A 113 3.34 18.17 13.39
CA TRP A 113 2.66 19.32 13.99
C TRP A 113 2.67 19.17 15.50
N THR A 114 2.44 20.27 16.19
CA THR A 114 2.34 20.33 17.65
C THR A 114 1.03 21.01 18.01
N GLU A 115 0.32 20.44 18.98
CA GLU A 115 -0.91 21.02 19.55
C GLU A 115 -0.78 21.07 21.07
N GLU A 116 -1.34 22.13 21.66
CA GLU A 116 -1.51 22.21 23.11
C GLU A 116 -2.87 21.65 23.50
N PHE A 117 -2.88 20.76 24.48
CA PHE A 117 -4.09 20.12 24.98
C PHE A 117 -4.45 20.62 26.37
N TYR A 118 -5.76 20.73 26.60
CA TYR A 118 -6.32 21.09 27.89
C TYR A 118 -7.19 19.95 28.42
N TRP A 119 -7.05 19.64 29.71
CA TRP A 119 -7.82 18.58 30.35
C TRP A 119 -9.29 18.96 30.44
N LYS A 120 -10.18 18.02 30.10
CA LYS A 120 -11.63 18.17 30.19
C LYS A 120 -12.23 16.98 30.92
N THR A 121 -13.08 17.29 31.89
CA THR A 121 -13.91 16.32 32.59
C THR A 121 -15.36 16.54 32.18
N THR A 122 -16.00 15.50 31.66
CA THR A 122 -17.41 15.50 31.23
C THR A 122 -18.18 14.37 31.91
N THR A 123 -19.50 14.38 31.80
CA THR A 123 -20.34 13.25 32.27
C THR A 123 -20.01 11.93 31.56
N SER A 124 -19.49 12.01 30.34
CA SER A 124 -19.04 10.87 29.52
C SER A 124 -17.59 10.42 29.79
N GLY A 125 -16.89 11.06 30.72
CA GLY A 125 -15.52 10.73 31.09
C GLY A 125 -14.53 11.89 30.88
N GLU A 126 -13.26 11.56 31.02
CA GLU A 126 -12.14 12.51 31.02
C GLU A 126 -11.31 12.36 29.76
N TYR A 127 -10.88 13.50 29.20
CA TYR A 127 -10.08 13.53 27.98
C TYR A 127 -9.32 14.85 27.83
N TRP A 128 -8.25 14.81 27.06
CA TRP A 128 -7.53 15.98 26.61
C TRP A 128 -8.19 16.53 25.34
N LEU A 129 -8.40 17.84 25.26
CA LEU A 129 -9.02 18.52 24.13
C LEU A 129 -8.12 19.65 23.64
N THR A 130 -8.00 19.78 22.32
CA THR A 130 -7.55 20.99 21.65
C THR A 130 -8.56 21.39 20.60
N GLN A 131 -8.76 22.68 20.44
CA GLN A 131 -9.70 23.25 19.48
C GLN A 131 -9.11 24.56 18.97
N SER A 132 -8.96 24.68 17.65
CA SER A 132 -8.56 25.94 17.03
C SER A 132 -9.74 26.92 17.00
N ASP A 133 -9.45 28.21 16.95
CA ASP A 133 -10.45 29.20 16.57
C ASP A 133 -10.91 28.96 15.12
N PRO A 134 -12.13 29.37 14.75
CA PRO A 134 -12.59 29.34 13.37
C PRO A 134 -11.63 30.15 12.48
N SER A 135 -11.18 29.53 11.39
CA SER A 135 -10.22 30.14 10.46
C SER A 135 -10.81 30.28 9.05
N GLY A 136 -10.51 31.41 8.39
CA GLY A 136 -10.97 31.73 7.05
C GLY A 136 -12.48 31.99 6.93
N GLU A 137 -12.94 32.28 5.71
CA GLU A 137 -14.34 32.58 5.40
C GLU A 137 -15.27 31.36 5.59
N CYS A 138 -14.71 30.16 5.45
CA CYS A 138 -15.43 28.91 5.70
C CYS A 138 -15.55 28.56 7.19
N GLY A 139 -14.87 29.31 8.08
CA GLY A 139 -14.88 29.05 9.52
C GLY A 139 -14.41 27.64 9.85
N ILE A 140 -13.24 27.26 9.35
CA ILE A 140 -12.64 25.95 9.56
C ILE A 140 -12.18 25.84 11.01
N ILE A 141 -12.68 24.83 11.73
CA ILE A 141 -12.26 24.49 13.08
C ILE A 141 -11.60 23.12 13.05
N ASN A 142 -10.41 23.00 13.62
CA ASN A 142 -9.79 21.71 13.91
C ASN A 142 -9.99 21.39 15.39
N ILE A 143 -10.54 20.21 15.67
CA ILE A 143 -10.79 19.71 17.02
C ILE A 143 -10.07 18.39 17.14
N SER A 144 -9.16 18.29 18.10
CA SER A 144 -8.48 17.03 18.40
C SER A 144 -8.70 16.61 19.86
N THR A 145 -8.89 15.32 20.07
CA THR A 145 -9.10 14.73 21.39
C THR A 145 -8.13 13.58 21.64
N LEU A 146 -7.69 13.46 22.88
CA LEU A 146 -6.86 12.38 23.38
C LEU A 146 -7.59 11.72 24.55
N LYS A 147 -8.07 10.49 24.32
CA LYS A 147 -8.83 9.69 25.28
C LYS A 147 -8.03 8.50 25.73
N GLN A 148 -7.96 8.25 27.02
CA GLN A 148 -7.26 7.09 27.55
C GLN A 148 -8.10 5.81 27.33
N ASP A 149 -7.50 4.76 26.76
CA ASP A 149 -8.16 3.44 26.61
C ASP A 149 -7.76 2.49 27.75
N SER A 150 -6.47 2.49 28.11
CA SER A 150 -5.93 1.70 29.23
C SER A 150 -4.71 2.41 29.83
N THR A 151 -4.06 1.79 30.82
CA THR A 151 -2.79 2.29 31.37
C THR A 151 -1.78 2.51 30.24
N SER A 152 -1.42 3.78 30.01
CA SER A 152 -0.48 4.24 28.97
C SER A 152 -0.93 4.13 27.50
N LEU A 153 -2.14 3.66 27.20
CA LEU A 153 -2.65 3.58 25.81
C LEU A 153 -3.72 4.64 25.57
N TRP A 154 -3.58 5.34 24.45
CA TRP A 154 -4.39 6.51 24.10
C TRP A 154 -5.01 6.34 22.71
N ASN A 155 -6.20 6.90 22.56
CA ASN A 155 -6.88 7.10 21.29
C ASN A 155 -6.84 8.58 20.96
N TYR A 156 -6.27 8.92 19.81
CA TYR A 156 -6.26 10.27 19.26
C TYR A 156 -7.30 10.37 18.14
N GLU A 157 -8.22 11.32 18.25
CA GLU A 157 -9.21 11.62 17.22
C GLU A 157 -9.06 13.09 16.82
N SER A 158 -8.86 13.36 15.54
CA SER A 158 -8.80 14.70 14.98
C SER A 158 -9.93 14.89 13.97
N SER A 159 -10.59 16.03 14.04
CA SER A 159 -11.71 16.38 13.17
C SER A 159 -11.58 17.80 12.67
N ARG A 160 -11.80 17.97 11.36
CA ARG A 160 -11.94 19.27 10.72
C ARG A 160 -13.42 19.49 10.43
N VAL A 161 -13.96 20.58 10.94
CA VAL A 161 -15.36 20.96 10.81
C VAL A 161 -15.45 22.28 10.06
N VAL A 162 -16.40 22.39 9.13
CA VAL A 162 -16.68 23.62 8.40
C VAL A 162 -17.92 24.27 9.01
N THR A 163 -17.76 25.44 9.64
CA THR A 163 -18.87 26.11 10.33
C THR A 163 -19.69 27.04 9.45
N ASN A 164 -19.16 27.44 8.29
CA ASN A 164 -19.86 28.27 7.30
C ASN A 164 -19.91 27.57 5.92
N PRO A 165 -20.66 26.46 5.76
CA PRO A 165 -20.68 25.70 4.51
C PRO A 165 -21.33 26.45 3.34
N GLN A 166 -22.10 27.51 3.61
CA GLN A 166 -22.73 28.36 2.58
C GLN A 166 -21.81 29.49 2.12
N GLY A 167 -20.65 29.66 2.76
CA GLY A 167 -19.67 30.66 2.39
C GLY A 167 -18.88 30.29 1.13
N THR A 168 -18.02 31.23 0.72
CA THR A 168 -17.05 31.03 -0.35
C THR A 168 -15.70 31.56 0.11
N ASP A 169 -14.64 30.79 -0.11
CA ASP A 169 -13.26 31.22 0.12
C ASP A 169 -12.56 31.36 -1.24
N GLY A 170 -12.55 32.59 -1.76
CA GLY A 170 -12.11 32.87 -3.12
C GLY A 170 -13.02 32.23 -4.17
N LEU A 171 -12.48 31.27 -4.94
CA LEU A 171 -13.22 30.53 -5.98
C LEU A 171 -13.80 29.20 -5.47
N LEU A 172 -13.48 28.80 -4.24
CA LEU A 172 -13.90 27.53 -3.66
C LEU A 172 -15.21 27.72 -2.86
N GLN A 173 -16.22 26.87 -3.09
CA GLN A 173 -17.37 26.86 -2.19
C GLN A 173 -17.00 26.16 -0.89
N CYS A 174 -17.39 26.73 0.26
CA CYS A 174 -17.03 26.15 1.55
C CYS A 174 -17.63 24.75 1.76
N SER A 175 -18.72 24.42 1.06
CA SER A 175 -19.29 23.06 1.01
C SER A 175 -18.39 22.03 0.32
N GLU A 176 -17.41 22.47 -0.48
CA GLU A 176 -16.44 21.60 -1.15
C GLU A 176 -15.18 21.35 -0.29
N VAL A 177 -15.04 22.07 0.82
CA VAL A 177 -13.96 21.84 1.78
C VAL A 177 -14.20 20.51 2.48
N GLU A 178 -13.25 19.58 2.35
CA GLU A 178 -13.32 18.26 2.98
C GLU A 178 -13.37 18.38 4.51
N GLU A 179 -14.50 17.99 5.11
CA GLU A 179 -14.55 17.64 6.52
C GLU A 179 -13.85 16.30 6.72
N ARG A 180 -12.72 16.33 7.42
CA ARG A 180 -11.92 15.13 7.68
C ARG A 180 -12.08 14.70 9.12
N LYS A 181 -12.32 13.40 9.33
CA LYS A 181 -12.16 12.76 10.65
C LYS A 181 -11.06 11.71 10.55
N ALA A 182 -10.03 11.87 11.37
CA ALA A 182 -8.93 10.93 11.47
C ALA A 182 -8.93 10.33 12.88
N LYS A 183 -8.84 9.01 12.97
CA LYS A 183 -8.76 8.27 14.22
C LYS A 183 -7.48 7.46 14.25
N TYR A 184 -6.68 7.69 15.27
CA TYR A 184 -5.43 7.00 15.54
C TYR A 184 -5.58 6.28 16.87
N SER A 185 -5.62 4.95 16.80
CA SER A 185 -5.79 4.07 17.94
C SER A 185 -4.57 3.16 18.02
N TRP A 186 -4.21 2.77 19.24
CA TRP A 186 -3.20 1.74 19.46
C TRP A 186 -3.64 0.37 18.92
N LYS A 187 -4.95 0.12 18.80
CA LYS A 187 -5.52 -1.05 18.10
C LYS A 187 -5.51 -0.82 16.59
N SER A 188 -4.41 -0.32 16.04
CA SER A 188 -4.33 0.09 14.64
C SER A 188 -4.76 -1.06 13.73
N GLN A 189 -5.61 -0.75 12.76
CA GLN A 189 -5.88 -1.68 11.66
C GLN A 189 -4.70 -1.67 10.70
N ASP A 190 -4.38 -2.83 10.16
CA ASP A 190 -3.32 -2.95 9.16
C ASP A 190 -3.67 -2.10 7.93
N HIS A 191 -2.78 -1.18 7.59
CA HIS A 191 -2.87 -0.43 6.34
C HIS A 191 -2.04 -1.14 5.28
N LEU A 192 -2.73 -1.85 4.38
CA LEU A 192 -2.10 -2.50 3.24
C LEU A 192 -1.59 -1.44 2.25
N VAL A 193 -0.29 -1.50 1.97
CA VAL A 193 0.40 -0.61 1.01
C VAL A 193 1.02 -1.44 -0.11
N ASP A 194 1.05 -0.90 -1.33
CA ASP A 194 1.64 -1.56 -2.51
C ASP A 194 3.12 -1.20 -2.68
N CYS A 195 3.93 -1.51 -1.67
CA CYS A 195 5.37 -1.26 -1.71
C CYS A 195 6.16 -2.24 -0.84
N LYS A 196 7.37 -2.58 -1.30
CA LYS A 196 8.32 -3.42 -0.56
C LYS A 196 8.97 -2.67 0.60
N SER A 197 9.15 -1.36 0.47
CA SER A 197 9.76 -0.54 1.52
C SER A 197 9.04 0.78 1.70
N ILE A 198 9.09 1.28 2.94
CA ILE A 198 8.63 2.59 3.33
C ILE A 198 9.86 3.50 3.48
N LYS A 199 9.85 4.65 2.81
CA LYS A 199 10.82 5.72 3.04
C LYS A 199 10.12 6.94 3.60
N PHE A 200 10.65 7.50 4.69
CA PHE A 200 10.23 8.80 5.18
C PHE A 200 10.85 9.88 4.31
N GLY A 201 10.01 10.74 3.74
CA GLY A 201 10.46 11.94 3.02
C GLY A 201 10.71 13.08 3.99
N TYR A 202 11.83 13.79 3.81
CA TYR A 202 12.03 15.17 4.25
C TYR A 202 12.15 16.06 3.02
#